data_AF-A0A8T3Y0F6-F1
#
_entry.id   AF-A0A8T3Y0F6-F1
#
_cell.length_a   1.000
_cell.length_b   1.000
_cell.length_c   1.000
_cell.angle_alpha   90.00
_cell.angle_beta   90.00
_cell.angle_gamma   90.00
#
_symmetry.space_group_name_H-M   'P 1'
#
loop_
_entity.id
_entity.type
_entity.pdbx_description
1 polymer ?
#
loop_
_entity_poly.entity_id
_entity_poly.type
_entity_poly.pdbx_seq_one_letter_code
_entity_poly.pdbx_strand_id
1 'polypeptide(L)'
;MDNRSLAILALVLLFLGILLSLFVSVNPSVALRGVVISVFNGGMTVVDGSRVNVILDNSSFHVGQSVRLNGYYDGKNFVVR
;
A
#
# COMPACT_ATOMS: atom_id res chain seq x y z
N MET A 1 -2.69 -40.49 19.82
CA MET A 1 -2.35 -40.08 18.44
C MET A 1 -1.15 -40.89 18.00
N ASP A 2 -1.25 -41.58 16.88
CA ASP A 2 -0.16 -42.28 16.23
C ASP A 2 0.65 -41.33 15.33
N ASN A 3 1.90 -41.69 15.01
CA ASN A 3 2.82 -40.85 14.25
C ASN A 3 2.26 -40.41 12.88
N ARG A 4 1.35 -41.21 12.28
CA ARG A 4 0.68 -40.87 11.03
C ARG A 4 -0.31 -39.73 11.21
N SER A 5 -1.11 -39.76 12.29
CA SER A 5 -2.03 -38.68 12.64
C SER A 5 -1.30 -37.36 12.94
N LEU A 6 -0.12 -37.43 13.55
CA LEU A 6 0.73 -36.26 13.80
C LEU A 6 1.29 -35.65 12.49
N ALA A 7 1.74 -36.50 11.56
CA ALA A 7 2.25 -36.07 10.27
C ALA A 7 1.16 -35.40 9.41
N ILE A 8 -0.06 -35.94 9.43
CA ILE A 8 -1.21 -35.35 8.71
C ILE A 8 -1.56 -33.99 9.31
N LEU A 9 -1.61 -33.86 10.64
CA LEU A 9 -1.87 -32.58 11.30
C LEU A 9 -0.81 -31.52 10.93
N ALA A 10 0.47 -31.90 10.91
CA ALA A 10 1.55 -31.00 10.53
C ALA A 10 1.42 -30.53 9.07
N LEU A 11 1.04 -31.42 8.15
CA LEU A 11 0.82 -31.08 6.74
C LEU A 11 -0.36 -30.11 6.55
N VAL A 12 -1.46 -30.32 7.30
CA VAL A 12 -2.62 -29.42 7.26
C VAL A 12 -2.27 -28.03 7.78
N LEU A 13 -1.51 -27.94 8.88
CA LEU A 13 -1.07 -26.66 9.43
C LEU A 13 -0.10 -25.93 8.50
N LEU A 14 0.82 -26.66 7.87
CA LEU A 14 1.72 -26.10 6.86
C LEU A 14 0.93 -25.52 5.67
N PHE A 15 -0.03 -26.28 5.14
CA PHE A 15 -0.87 -25.83 4.03
C PHE A 15 -1.72 -24.62 4.43
N LEU A 16 -2.31 -24.62 5.63
CA LEU A 16 -3.09 -23.50 6.14
C LEU A 16 -2.23 -22.24 6.30
N GLY A 17 -1.00 -22.37 6.80
CA GLY A 17 -0.05 -21.25 6.92
C GLY A 17 0.32 -20.64 5.58
N ILE A 18 0.61 -21.48 4.58
CA ILE A 18 0.90 -21.02 3.21
C ILE A 18 -0.33 -20.33 2.61
N LEU A 19 -1.52 -20.94 2.75
CA LEU A 19 -2.76 -20.39 2.22
C LEU A 19 -3.07 -19.02 2.85
N LEU A 20 -2.94 -18.88 4.16
CA LEU A 20 -3.10 -17.59 4.85
C LEU A 20 -2.09 -16.54 4.38
N SER A 21 -0.84 -16.92 4.12
CA SER A 21 0.20 -16.00 3.64
C SER A 21 -0.11 -15.43 2.24
N LEU A 22 -0.79 -16.20 1.39
CA LEU A 22 -1.22 -15.76 0.06
C LEU A 22 -2.29 -14.66 0.11
N PHE A 23 -3.11 -14.61 1.17
CA PHE A 23 -4.17 -13.61 1.29
C PHE A 23 -3.73 -12.29 1.96
N VAL A 24 -2.52 -12.22 2.54
CA VAL A 24 -2.09 -11.06 3.35
C VAL A 24 -1.62 -9.85 2.52
N SER A 25 -1.35 -10.00 1.22
CA SER A 25 -0.74 -8.90 0.43
C SER A 25 -1.68 -8.31 -0.62
N VAL A 26 -2.77 -7.68 -0.17
CA VAL A 26 -3.58 -6.82 -1.05
C VAL A 26 -3.53 -5.39 -0.50
N ASN A 27 -2.70 -4.53 -1.10
CA ASN A 27 -2.75 -3.09 -0.84
C ASN A 27 -3.91 -2.51 -1.66
N PRO A 28 -5.04 -2.13 -1.04
CA PRO A 28 -6.17 -1.60 -1.79
C PRO A 28 -5.76 -0.31 -2.49
N SER A 29 -6.19 -0.15 -3.75
CA SER A 29 -6.06 1.13 -4.44
C SER A 29 -7.03 2.14 -3.83
N VAL A 30 -6.52 3.29 -3.42
CA VAL A 30 -7.25 4.39 -2.79
C VAL A 30 -7.11 5.64 -3.65
N ALA A 31 -8.17 6.46 -3.68
CA ALA A 31 -8.13 7.78 -4.28
C ALA A 31 -7.82 8.83 -3.21
N LEU A 32 -6.76 9.62 -3.42
CA LEU A 32 -6.36 10.73 -2.57
C LEU A 32 -6.77 12.05 -3.23
N ARG A 33 -7.37 12.98 -2.47
CA ARG A 33 -7.81 14.28 -2.99
C ARG A 33 -7.27 15.39 -2.11
N GLY A 34 -6.54 16.35 -2.65
CA GLY A 34 -6.08 17.46 -1.81
C GLY A 34 -5.35 18.54 -2.57
N VAL A 35 -4.75 19.44 -1.81
CA VAL A 35 -3.98 20.56 -2.35
C VAL A 35 -2.49 20.29 -2.18
N VAL A 36 -1.73 20.54 -3.24
CA VAL A 36 -0.27 20.47 -3.22
C VAL A 36 0.29 21.59 -2.35
N ILE A 37 1.06 21.26 -1.32
CA ILE A 37 1.69 22.27 -0.46
C ILE A 37 3.20 22.35 -0.65
N SER A 38 3.82 21.30 -1.17
CA SER A 38 5.25 21.28 -1.48
C SER A 38 5.53 20.28 -2.59
N VAL A 39 6.47 20.61 -3.48
CA VAL A 39 6.98 19.74 -4.53
C VAL A 39 8.49 19.61 -4.35
N PHE A 40 9.02 18.39 -4.44
CA PHE A 40 10.45 18.11 -4.35
C PHE A 40 10.83 17.09 -5.44
N ASN A 41 12.13 16.88 -5.65
CA ASN A 41 12.58 16.04 -6.75
C ASN A 41 12.15 14.57 -6.53
N GLY A 42 11.20 14.09 -7.34
CA GLY A 42 10.62 12.74 -7.25
C GLY A 42 9.34 12.61 -6.40
N GLY A 43 8.73 13.71 -5.94
CA GLY A 43 7.48 13.63 -5.19
C GLY A 43 6.86 14.97 -4.76
N MET A 44 5.77 14.88 -4.01
CA MET A 44 5.02 16.02 -3.51
C MET A 44 4.37 15.71 -2.16
N THR A 45 4.05 16.75 -1.39
CA THR A 45 3.18 16.61 -0.21
C THR A 45 1.79 17.13 -0.55
N VAL A 46 0.77 16.30 -0.32
CA VAL A 46 -0.64 16.67 -0.46
C VAL A 46 -1.27 16.74 0.92
N VAL A 47 -2.14 17.73 1.13
CA VAL A 47 -2.98 17.83 2.34
C VAL A 47 -4.40 17.42 2.00
N ASP A 48 -4.82 16.27 2.51
CA ASP A 48 -6.20 15.76 2.54
C ASP A 48 -6.59 15.51 4.00
N GLY A 49 -6.68 16.58 4.80
CA GLY A 49 -6.84 16.51 6.26
C GLY A 49 -5.65 15.96 7.05
N SER A 50 -4.73 15.23 6.40
CA SER A 50 -3.44 14.75 6.92
C SER A 50 -2.32 15.03 5.91
N ARG A 51 -1.09 15.26 6.39
CA ARG A 51 0.08 15.45 5.51
C ARG A 51 0.51 14.10 4.95
N VAL A 52 0.32 13.90 3.64
CA VAL A 52 0.69 12.66 2.95
C VAL A 52 1.85 12.92 2.01
N ASN A 53 2.88 12.09 2.11
CA ASN A 53 3.98 12.08 1.17
C ASN A 53 3.60 11.24 -0.05
N VAL A 54 3.61 11.87 -1.22
CA VAL A 54 3.24 11.25 -2.50
C VAL A 54 4.48 11.14 -3.35
N ILE A 55 4.83 9.92 -3.75
CA ILE A 55 5.90 9.67 -4.73
C ILE A 55 5.26 9.59 -6.11
N LEU A 56 5.81 10.36 -7.05
CA LEU A 56 5.27 10.51 -8.39
C LEU A 56 6.33 10.23 -9.43
N ASP A 57 5.96 9.38 -10.37
CA ASP A 57 6.78 9.08 -11.52
C ASP A 57 6.53 10.18 -12.55
N ASN A 58 7.40 11.20 -12.55
CA ASN A 58 7.59 12.10 -13.69
C ASN A 58 6.40 13.02 -14.04
N SER A 59 5.67 13.53 -13.04
CA SER A 59 4.58 14.48 -13.24
C SER A 59 4.86 15.85 -12.59
N SER A 60 4.70 16.92 -13.37
CA SER A 60 4.94 18.30 -12.96
C SER A 60 3.68 18.90 -12.33
N PHE A 61 3.62 18.86 -11.00
CA PHE A 61 2.59 19.53 -10.20
C PHE A 61 3.07 20.89 -9.70
N HIS A 62 2.12 21.78 -9.42
CA HIS A 62 2.40 23.10 -8.86
C HIS A 62 1.84 23.21 -7.44
N VAL A 63 2.55 23.94 -6.58
CA VAL A 63 2.04 24.28 -5.24
C VAL A 63 0.73 25.07 -5.39
N GLY A 64 -0.29 24.71 -4.61
CA GLY A 64 -1.63 25.28 -4.68
C GLY A 64 -2.58 24.59 -5.65
N GLN A 65 -2.10 23.64 -6.47
CA GLN A 65 -2.95 22.87 -7.37
C GLN A 65 -3.82 21.87 -6.57
N SER A 66 -5.10 21.79 -6.91
CA SER A 66 -5.97 20.69 -6.44
C SER A 66 -5.72 19.46 -7.30
N VAL A 67 -5.46 18.32 -6.66
CA VAL A 67 -5.15 17.05 -7.31
C VAL A 67 -6.06 15.94 -6.82
N ARG A 68 -6.34 14.98 -7.71
CA ARG A 68 -6.95 13.69 -7.37
C ARG A 68 -6.04 12.59 -7.91
N LEU A 69 -5.46 11.81 -7.01
CA LEU A 69 -4.47 10.78 -7.32
C LEU A 69 -5.04 9.42 -6.96
N ASN A 70 -4.92 8.44 -7.85
CA ASN A 70 -5.29 7.06 -7.55
C ASN A 70 -4.00 6.26 -7.37
N GLY A 71 -3.87 5.56 -6.24
CA GLY A 71 -2.63 4.90 -5.86
C GLY A 71 -2.86 3.94 -4.71
N TYR A 72 -1.80 3.52 -4.04
CA TYR A 72 -1.91 2.69 -2.83
C TYR A 72 -0.95 3.18 -1.75
N TYR A 73 -1.26 2.84 -0.49
CA TYR A 73 -0.34 3.07 0.62
C TYR A 73 0.61 1.87 0.77
N ASP A 74 1.91 2.13 0.82
CA ASP A 74 2.94 1.10 1.07
C ASP A 74 3.28 0.94 2.58
N GLY A 75 2.52 1.62 3.45
CA GLY A 75 2.74 1.70 4.89
C GLY A 75 3.46 2.96 5.36
N LYS A 76 4.09 3.74 4.47
CA LYS A 76 4.75 5.02 4.78
C LYS A 76 4.41 6.14 3.81
N ASN A 77 4.27 5.82 2.53
CA ASN A 77 4.02 6.76 1.44
C ASN A 77 2.77 6.36 0.66
N PHE A 78 2.18 7.35 -0.01
CA PHE A 78 1.19 7.13 -1.05
C PHE A 78 1.90 7.05 -2.40
N VAL A 79 1.81 5.90 -3.05
CA VAL A 79 2.47 5.62 -4.33
C VAL A 79 1.43 5.68 -5.43
N VAL A 80 1.68 6.52 -6.44
CA VAL A 80 0.84 6.66 -7.63
C VAL A 80 1.56 5.96 -8.79
N ARG A 81 0.87 5.06 -9.48
CA ARG A 81 1.34 4.41 -10.72
C ARG A 81 0.51 4.90 -11.90
#